data_AF-A0A3A8HAQ5-F1
#
_entry.id   AF-A0A3A8HAQ5-F1
#
_cell.length_a   1.000
_cell.length_b   1.000
_cell.length_c   1.000
_cell.angle_alpha   90.00
_cell.angle_beta   90.00
_cell.angle_gamma   90.00
#
_symmetry.space_group_name_H-M   'P 1'
#
loop_
_entity.id
_entity.type
_entity.pdbx_description
1 polymer ?
#
loop_
_entity_poly.entity_id
_entity_poly.type
_entity_poly.pdbx_seq_one_letter_code
_entity_poly.pdbx_strand_id
1 'polypeptide(L)'
;MKSRAAWLGAGAIALVVSTTACQDQDRSRQDTAENNTPGQQVEQAQLQSEKAFDDARDAQKEASSQQREAARAQEDVQRKQQELQEAQAKAQKEAQEAQSSQQQAQARTQQAQSVAQQAQASALAAQRQAQQNFATQQQQASNETASANQRIADQSAQQHQAANQNAATQQDAIAQNSQALDTLEIPPAGQQISGDVLSASAQEVLVSQRGEPQLRLKVGPTTQVKVDGRFASAADIQEGAQIRASYTVGSRSGELEALRIDATSRAQPAAPAPVESGESSPGVPR
;
A
#
# COMPACT_ATOMS: atom_id res chain seq x y z
N MET A 1 -14.37 32.00 -17.93
CA MET A 1 -15.79 32.17 -18.29
C MET A 1 -16.62 31.36 -17.30
N LYS A 2 -17.59 32.03 -16.64
CA LYS A 2 -18.89 31.55 -16.11
C LYS A 2 -19.01 30.02 -15.91
N SER A 3 -19.26 29.52 -14.69
CA SER A 3 -20.64 29.33 -14.22
C SER A 3 -20.74 29.21 -12.69
N ARG A 4 -21.70 29.95 -12.12
CA ARG A 4 -22.15 29.87 -10.73
C ARG A 4 -23.30 28.87 -10.67
N ALA A 5 -23.23 27.87 -9.80
CA ALA A 5 -24.37 27.04 -9.43
C ALA A 5 -24.91 27.55 -8.09
N ALA A 6 -25.95 28.38 -8.17
CA ALA A 6 -26.77 28.76 -7.03
C ALA A 6 -27.79 27.65 -6.79
N TRP A 7 -27.76 27.01 -5.63
CA TRP A 7 -28.88 26.22 -5.14
C TRP A 7 -29.75 27.12 -4.26
N LEU A 8 -30.94 27.39 -4.77
CA LEU A 8 -31.99 28.18 -4.15
C LEU A 8 -32.64 27.39 -3.03
N GLY A 9 -32.92 28.09 -1.93
CA GLY A 9 -33.73 27.59 -0.83
C GLY A 9 -35.18 27.33 -1.25
N ALA A 10 -35.75 26.27 -0.69
CA ALA A 10 -37.17 26.01 -0.71
C ALA A 10 -37.76 26.53 0.59
N GLY A 11 -38.48 27.65 0.50
CA GLY A 11 -39.31 28.19 1.56
C GLY A 11 -40.70 27.56 1.56
N ALA A 12 -41.16 27.28 2.78
CA ALA A 12 -42.49 27.57 3.34
C ALA A 12 -43.80 27.03 2.72
N ILE A 13 -44.74 26.89 3.68
CA ILE A 13 -46.21 26.96 3.60
C ILE A 13 -46.95 25.62 3.56
N ALA A 14 -47.65 25.30 4.65
CA ALA A 14 -49.11 25.25 4.67
C ALA A 14 -49.64 25.01 6.10
N LEU A 15 -50.09 26.10 6.74
CA LEU A 15 -51.09 26.05 7.81
C LEU A 15 -52.39 25.53 7.18
N VAL A 16 -52.90 24.40 7.67
CA VAL A 16 -54.30 24.02 7.47
C VAL A 16 -54.95 23.86 8.84
N VAL A 17 -55.82 24.83 9.12
CA VAL A 17 -56.85 24.78 10.15
C VAL A 17 -57.89 23.76 9.68
N SER A 18 -58.16 22.75 10.50
CA SER A 18 -59.40 21.97 10.42
C SER A 18 -60.09 22.05 11.77
N THR A 19 -61.07 22.95 11.83
CA THR A 19 -62.16 23.01 12.78
C THR A 19 -63.05 21.77 12.62
N THR A 20 -63.14 20.90 13.64
CA THR A 20 -64.27 19.99 13.79
C THR A 20 -64.52 19.63 15.26
N ALA A 21 -65.75 19.94 15.67
CA ALA A 21 -66.56 19.24 16.66
C ALA A 21 -66.19 19.35 18.16
N CYS A 22 -66.69 20.42 18.77
CA CYS A 22 -67.39 20.29 20.04
C CYS A 22 -68.69 19.47 19.81
N GLN A 23 -68.71 18.20 20.18
CA GLN A 23 -69.95 17.49 20.49
C GLN A 23 -69.63 16.24 21.30
N ASP A 24 -70.47 15.97 22.30
CA ASP A 24 -70.46 14.82 23.20
C ASP A 24 -69.55 14.88 24.45
N GLN A 25 -69.98 15.62 25.46
CA GLN A 25 -69.63 15.33 26.86
C GLN A 25 -70.74 15.76 27.84
N ASP A 26 -72.01 15.40 27.57
CA ASP A 26 -73.15 15.72 28.45
C ASP A 26 -74.03 14.51 28.81
N ARG A 27 -73.48 13.29 28.80
CA ARG A 27 -74.29 12.07 29.10
C ARG A 27 -73.78 11.11 30.16
N SER A 28 -72.83 11.53 31.00
CA SER A 28 -72.31 10.65 32.08
C SER A 28 -72.35 11.28 33.48
N ARG A 29 -73.13 12.34 33.71
CA ARG A 29 -73.16 13.05 35.01
C ARG A 29 -74.31 12.68 35.95
N GLN A 30 -74.96 11.52 35.77
CA GLN A 30 -76.15 11.17 36.55
C GLN A 30 -76.09 9.85 37.34
N ASP A 31 -74.91 9.27 37.57
CA ASP A 31 -74.77 8.03 38.37
C ASP A 31 -73.64 8.10 39.45
N THR A 32 -73.34 9.29 39.99
CA THR A 32 -72.37 9.39 41.11
C THR A 32 -72.77 10.43 42.14
N ALA A 33 -74.02 10.35 42.58
CA ALA A 33 -74.57 11.24 43.61
C ALA A 33 -75.09 10.48 44.84
N GLU A 34 -74.47 9.37 45.23
CA GLU A 34 -74.70 8.76 46.55
C GLU A 34 -73.33 8.29 47.11
N ASN A 35 -72.97 8.77 48.31
CA ASN A 35 -71.68 8.63 49.03
C ASN A 35 -70.56 9.65 48.74
N ASN A 36 -70.86 10.95 48.69
CA ASN A 36 -69.85 12.00 48.84
C ASN A 36 -69.76 12.47 50.30
N THR A 37 -68.89 11.83 51.08
CA THR A 37 -68.52 12.29 52.43
C THR A 37 -67.62 13.53 52.28
N PRO A 38 -67.79 14.62 53.04
CA PRO A 38 -67.01 15.86 52.89
C PRO A 38 -65.48 15.68 52.92
N GLY A 39 -65.00 14.61 53.58
CA GLY A 39 -63.57 14.26 53.60
C GLY A 39 -63.00 13.81 52.24
N GLN A 40 -63.78 13.09 51.42
CA GLN A 40 -63.30 12.59 50.13
C GLN A 40 -63.19 13.70 49.07
N GLN A 41 -64.03 14.72 49.13
CA GLN A 41 -63.94 15.87 48.21
C GLN A 41 -62.70 16.71 48.47
N VAL A 42 -62.31 16.89 49.74
CA VAL A 42 -61.10 17.63 50.10
C VAL A 42 -59.85 16.85 49.70
N GLU A 43 -59.84 15.53 49.89
CA GLU A 43 -58.72 14.67 49.48
C GLU A 43 -58.55 14.66 47.95
N GLN A 44 -59.65 14.58 47.20
CA GLN A 44 -59.63 14.66 45.75
C GLN A 44 -59.18 16.05 45.25
N ALA A 45 -59.60 17.13 45.91
CA ALA A 45 -59.18 18.49 45.57
C ALA A 45 -57.68 18.71 45.86
N GLN A 46 -57.14 18.12 46.92
CA GLN A 46 -55.70 18.18 47.24
C GLN A 46 -54.88 17.39 46.21
N LEU A 47 -55.29 16.18 45.85
CA LEU A 47 -54.63 15.38 44.80
C LEU A 47 -54.64 16.08 43.44
N GLN A 48 -55.77 16.71 43.06
CA GLN A 48 -55.85 17.47 41.82
C GLN A 48 -54.93 18.70 41.83
N SER A 49 -54.83 19.37 42.98
CA SER A 49 -53.92 20.52 43.15
C SER A 49 -52.47 20.08 43.04
N GLU A 50 -52.08 19.00 43.72
CA GLU A 50 -50.73 18.43 43.66
C GLU A 50 -50.35 18.05 42.22
N LYS A 51 -51.24 17.34 41.52
CA LYS A 51 -51.04 17.00 40.11
C LYS A 51 -50.88 18.24 39.21
N ALA A 52 -51.71 19.27 39.40
CA ALA A 52 -51.60 20.50 38.62
C ALA A 52 -50.26 21.23 38.85
N PHE A 53 -49.72 21.19 40.08
CA PHE A 53 -48.40 21.75 40.38
C PHE A 53 -47.27 20.94 39.76
N ASP A 54 -47.35 19.60 39.80
CA ASP A 54 -46.37 18.74 39.14
C ASP A 54 -46.39 18.92 37.62
N ASP A 55 -47.57 18.93 37.00
CA ASP A 55 -47.73 19.17 35.56
C ASP A 55 -47.17 20.56 35.18
N ALA A 56 -47.39 21.60 36.00
CA ALA A 56 -46.83 22.92 35.78
C ALA A 56 -45.30 22.94 35.92
N ARG A 57 -44.73 22.21 36.89
CA ARG A 57 -43.29 22.10 37.09
C ARG A 57 -42.62 21.37 35.93
N ASP A 58 -43.24 20.29 35.45
CA ASP A 58 -42.74 19.52 34.32
C ASP A 58 -42.82 20.32 33.02
N ALA A 59 -43.91 21.05 32.79
CA ALA A 59 -44.03 21.97 31.66
C ALA A 59 -42.97 23.10 31.69
N GLN A 60 -42.68 23.67 32.86
CA GLN A 60 -41.60 24.66 32.99
C GLN A 60 -40.22 24.05 32.73
N LYS A 61 -39.98 22.83 33.20
CA LYS A 61 -38.73 22.10 32.97
C LYS A 61 -38.54 21.81 31.48
N GLU A 62 -39.60 21.38 30.80
CA GLU A 62 -39.59 21.09 29.36
C GLU A 62 -39.39 22.37 28.53
N ALA A 63 -40.09 23.46 28.85
CA ALA A 63 -39.87 24.76 28.20
C ALA A 63 -38.41 25.25 28.36
N SER A 64 -37.84 25.07 29.56
CA SER A 64 -36.45 25.43 29.85
C SER A 64 -35.43 24.52 29.15
N SER A 65 -35.77 23.24 28.90
CA SER A 65 -34.91 22.36 28.10
C SER A 65 -34.99 22.72 26.61
N GLN A 66 -36.19 22.98 26.08
CA GLN A 66 -36.36 23.40 24.68
C GLN A 66 -35.67 24.74 24.41
N GLN A 67 -35.71 25.69 25.34
CA GLN A 67 -34.99 26.96 25.19
C GLN A 67 -33.46 26.75 25.17
N ARG A 68 -32.94 25.86 26.02
CA ARG A 68 -31.50 25.52 26.02
C ARG A 68 -31.09 24.81 24.74
N GLU A 69 -31.94 23.94 24.21
CA GLU A 69 -31.69 23.24 22.96
C GLU A 69 -31.70 24.21 21.77
N ALA A 70 -32.66 25.14 21.73
CA ALA A 70 -32.70 26.19 20.71
C ALA A 70 -31.45 27.09 20.76
N ALA A 71 -30.95 27.43 21.96
CA ALA A 71 -29.71 28.20 22.11
C ALA A 71 -28.50 27.43 21.55
N ARG A 72 -28.37 26.14 21.88
CA ARG A 72 -27.30 25.28 21.35
C ARG A 72 -27.38 25.12 19.84
N ALA A 73 -28.57 24.97 19.28
CA ALA A 73 -28.76 24.88 17.84
C ALA A 73 -28.30 26.16 17.12
N GLN A 74 -28.49 27.34 17.72
CA GLN A 74 -27.98 28.60 17.18
C GLN A 74 -26.44 28.67 17.25
N GLU A 75 -25.84 28.25 18.36
CA GLU A 75 -24.38 28.16 18.50
C GLU A 75 -23.78 27.19 17.47
N ASP A 76 -24.42 26.03 17.25
CA ASP A 76 -23.99 25.05 16.25
C ASP A 76 -24.05 25.60 14.83
N VAL A 77 -25.09 26.35 14.47
CA VAL A 77 -25.19 27.00 13.16
C VAL A 77 -24.07 28.02 12.97
N GLN A 78 -23.72 28.78 14.01
CA GLN A 78 -22.61 29.74 13.93
C GLN A 78 -21.25 29.04 13.82
N ARG A 79 -21.03 27.98 14.59
CA ARG A 79 -19.82 27.16 14.50
C ARG A 79 -19.68 26.51 13.11
N LYS A 80 -20.77 25.97 12.57
CA LYS A 80 -20.77 25.37 11.23
C LYS A 80 -20.48 26.40 10.13
N GLN A 81 -20.92 27.65 10.27
CA GLN A 81 -20.54 28.72 9.35
C GLN A 81 -19.04 29.02 9.41
N GLN A 82 -18.47 29.07 10.62
CA GLN A 82 -17.03 29.26 10.80
C GLN A 82 -16.21 28.11 10.22
N GLU A 83 -16.61 26.86 10.50
CA GLU A 83 -15.98 25.65 9.93
C GLU A 83 -16.04 25.65 8.40
N LEU A 84 -17.15 26.10 7.80
CA LEU A 84 -17.28 26.18 6.35
C LEU A 84 -16.32 27.22 5.75
N GLN A 85 -16.14 28.36 6.42
CA GLN A 85 -15.18 29.38 5.96
C GLN A 85 -13.73 28.90 6.09
N GLU A 86 -13.38 28.22 7.19
CA GLU A 86 -12.06 27.61 7.37
C GLU A 86 -11.80 26.51 6.33
N ALA A 87 -12.79 25.64 6.07
CA ALA A 87 -12.69 24.61 5.05
C ALA A 87 -12.47 25.19 3.65
N GLN A 88 -13.13 26.30 3.32
CA GLN A 88 -12.90 27.02 2.05
C GLN A 88 -11.48 27.61 1.97
N ALA A 89 -10.99 28.22 3.05
CA ALA A 89 -9.64 28.77 3.08
C ALA A 89 -8.58 27.66 2.96
N LYS A 90 -8.78 26.54 3.65
CA LYS A 90 -7.92 25.36 3.58
C LYS A 90 -7.91 24.76 2.17
N ALA A 91 -9.08 24.61 1.54
CA ALA A 91 -9.17 24.11 0.17
C ALA A 91 -8.44 25.01 -0.84
N GLN A 92 -8.52 26.34 -0.69
CA GLN A 92 -7.76 27.27 -1.53
C GLN A 92 -6.25 27.15 -1.32
N LYS A 93 -5.81 27.03 -0.07
CA LYS A 93 -4.40 26.84 0.27
C LYS A 93 -3.85 25.54 -0.32
N GLU A 94 -4.57 24.43 -0.17
CA GLU A 94 -4.20 23.13 -0.73
C GLU A 94 -4.18 23.16 -2.27
N ALA A 95 -5.12 23.86 -2.91
CA ALA A 95 -5.10 24.06 -4.36
C ALA A 95 -3.86 24.84 -4.82
N GLN A 96 -3.45 25.87 -4.07
CA GLN A 96 -2.25 26.66 -4.37
C GLN A 96 -0.97 25.82 -4.20
N GLU A 97 -0.90 25.00 -3.15
CA GLU A 97 0.21 24.08 -2.90
C GLU A 97 0.30 22.96 -3.96
N ALA A 98 -0.86 22.42 -4.36
CA ALA A 98 -0.92 21.47 -5.46
C ALA A 98 -0.42 22.11 -6.77
N GLN A 99 -0.78 23.36 -7.05
CA GLN A 99 -0.33 24.07 -8.24
C GLN A 99 1.18 24.35 -8.23
N SER A 100 1.75 24.74 -7.08
CA SER A 100 3.19 24.95 -6.96
C SER A 100 3.98 23.63 -7.09
N SER A 101 3.46 22.55 -6.50
CA SER A 101 4.02 21.20 -6.64
C SER A 101 3.99 20.72 -8.10
N GLN A 102 2.90 20.96 -8.84
CA GLN A 102 2.83 20.64 -10.26
C GLN A 102 3.87 21.41 -11.08
N GLN A 103 4.08 22.70 -10.80
CA GLN A 103 5.12 23.48 -11.48
C GLN A 103 6.53 22.95 -11.17
N GLN A 104 6.79 22.58 -9.91
CA GLN A 104 8.07 21.99 -9.52
C GLN A 104 8.29 20.64 -10.20
N ALA A 105 7.27 19.79 -10.29
CA ALA A 105 7.32 18.52 -10.99
C ALA A 105 7.60 18.71 -12.49
N GLN A 106 6.98 19.70 -13.13
CA GLN A 106 7.25 20.05 -14.53
C GLN A 106 8.69 20.52 -14.72
N ALA A 107 9.21 21.37 -13.83
CA ALA A 107 10.61 21.83 -13.88
C ALA A 107 11.60 20.67 -13.73
N ARG A 108 11.36 19.77 -12.77
CA ARG A 108 12.18 18.55 -12.61
C ARG A 108 12.07 17.62 -13.81
N THR A 109 10.90 17.53 -14.44
CA THR A 109 10.71 16.73 -15.65
C THR A 109 11.53 17.29 -16.81
N GLN A 110 11.55 18.61 -17.01
CA GLN A 110 12.39 19.26 -18.03
C GLN A 110 13.88 19.02 -17.77
N GLN A 111 14.32 19.10 -16.50
CA GLN A 111 15.69 18.79 -16.11
C GLN A 111 16.04 17.31 -16.35
N ALA A 112 15.14 16.39 -16.02
CA ALA A 112 15.36 14.97 -16.26
C ALA A 112 15.44 14.67 -17.77
N GLN A 113 14.64 15.34 -18.60
CA GLN A 113 14.71 15.18 -20.06
C GLN A 113 16.05 15.64 -20.63
N SER A 114 16.61 16.76 -20.17
CA SER A 114 17.92 17.22 -20.65
C SER A 114 19.04 16.26 -20.24
N VAL A 115 19.00 15.75 -19.00
CA VAL A 115 19.97 14.74 -18.51
C VAL A 115 19.83 13.43 -19.28
N ALA A 116 18.60 12.97 -19.55
CA ALA A 116 18.37 11.75 -20.31
C ALA A 116 18.89 11.86 -21.76
N GLN A 117 18.67 13.01 -22.42
CA GLN A 117 19.21 13.26 -23.76
C GLN A 117 20.75 13.29 -23.76
N GLN A 118 21.35 13.93 -22.75
CA GLN A 118 22.80 13.95 -22.59
C GLN A 118 23.37 12.55 -22.34
N ALA A 119 22.71 11.75 -21.50
CA ALA A 119 23.10 10.37 -21.20
C ALA A 119 22.97 9.47 -22.43
N GLN A 120 21.93 9.64 -23.26
CA GLN A 120 21.81 8.90 -24.52
C GLN A 120 22.93 9.25 -25.50
N ALA A 121 23.29 10.54 -25.63
CA ALA A 121 24.39 10.96 -26.49
C ALA A 121 25.74 10.42 -26.01
N SER A 122 26.01 10.45 -24.70
CA SER A 122 27.25 9.92 -24.13
C SER A 122 27.32 8.40 -24.22
N ALA A 123 26.21 7.69 -24.01
CA ALA A 123 26.14 6.24 -24.18
C ALA A 123 26.44 5.82 -25.64
N LEU A 124 25.88 6.53 -26.62
CA LEU A 124 26.15 6.25 -28.04
C LEU A 124 27.62 6.55 -28.41
N ALA A 125 28.20 7.61 -27.85
CA ALA A 125 29.62 7.93 -28.04
C ALA A 125 30.52 6.84 -27.43
N ALA A 126 30.23 6.40 -26.21
CA ALA A 126 30.94 5.29 -25.56
C ALA A 126 30.82 3.98 -26.35
N GLN A 127 29.63 3.70 -26.91
CA GLN A 127 29.41 2.52 -27.76
C GLN A 127 30.29 2.57 -29.03
N ARG A 128 30.39 3.73 -29.69
CA ARG A 128 31.30 3.91 -30.85
C ARG A 128 32.76 3.68 -30.46
N GLN A 129 33.18 4.20 -29.31
CA GLN A 129 34.55 4.05 -28.85
C GLN A 129 34.88 2.59 -28.52
N ALA A 130 33.94 1.84 -27.93
CA ALA A 130 34.08 0.42 -27.69
C ALA A 130 34.23 -0.38 -29.01
N GLN A 131 33.45 -0.04 -30.04
CA GLN A 131 33.57 -0.69 -31.35
C GLN A 131 34.93 -0.42 -32.02
N GLN A 132 35.47 0.80 -31.90
CA GLN A 132 36.79 1.13 -32.43
C GLN A 132 37.90 0.38 -31.68
N ASN A 133 37.82 0.30 -30.36
CA ASN A 133 38.77 -0.46 -29.54
C ASN A 133 38.74 -1.94 -29.90
N PHE A 134 37.54 -2.51 -30.13
CA PHE A 134 37.40 -3.90 -30.54
C PHE A 134 37.99 -4.17 -31.92
N ALA A 135 37.73 -3.29 -32.90
CA ALA A 135 38.33 -3.41 -34.24
C ALA A 135 39.87 -3.36 -34.17
N THR A 136 40.42 -2.46 -33.36
CA THR A 136 41.88 -2.33 -33.18
C THR A 136 42.47 -3.57 -32.51
N GLN A 137 41.79 -4.12 -31.50
CA GLN A 137 42.22 -5.33 -30.80
C GLN A 137 42.16 -6.58 -31.70
N GLN A 138 41.15 -6.70 -32.56
CA GLN A 138 41.06 -7.79 -33.53
C GLN A 138 42.21 -7.73 -34.56
N GLN A 139 42.62 -6.53 -34.97
CA GLN A 139 43.75 -6.34 -35.89
C GLN A 139 45.09 -6.66 -35.24
N GLN A 140 45.27 -6.32 -33.97
CA GLN A 140 46.44 -6.70 -33.18
C GLN A 140 46.51 -8.22 -32.99
N ALA A 141 45.41 -8.87 -32.61
CA ALA A 141 45.35 -10.32 -32.47
C ALA A 141 45.65 -11.04 -33.79
N SER A 142 45.17 -10.49 -34.93
CA SER A 142 45.46 -11.04 -36.26
C SER A 142 46.95 -10.95 -36.60
N ASN A 143 47.60 -9.81 -36.32
CA ASN A 143 49.04 -9.64 -36.54
C ASN A 143 49.89 -10.51 -35.62
N GLU A 144 49.48 -10.68 -34.36
CA GLU A 144 50.16 -11.53 -33.38
C GLU A 144 50.03 -13.01 -33.76
N THR A 145 48.86 -13.44 -34.24
CA THR A 145 48.67 -14.81 -34.75
C THR A 145 49.48 -15.06 -36.02
N ALA A 146 49.56 -14.10 -36.94
CA ALA A 146 50.37 -14.21 -38.16
C ALA A 146 51.87 -14.34 -37.85
N SER A 147 52.37 -13.55 -36.89
CA SER A 147 53.78 -13.61 -36.46
C SER A 147 54.08 -14.85 -35.60
N ALA A 148 53.13 -15.35 -34.81
CA ALA A 148 53.25 -16.64 -34.13
C ALA A 148 53.32 -17.81 -35.12
N ASN A 149 52.50 -17.80 -36.19
CA ASN A 149 52.52 -18.86 -37.20
C ASN A 149 53.85 -18.92 -37.98
N GLN A 150 54.50 -17.78 -38.24
CA GLN A 150 55.85 -17.76 -38.81
C GLN A 150 56.88 -18.41 -37.88
N ARG A 151 56.81 -18.14 -36.57
CA ARG A 151 57.70 -18.79 -35.58
C ARG A 151 57.47 -20.29 -35.47
N ILE A 152 56.22 -20.75 -35.55
CA ILE A 152 55.90 -22.19 -35.53
C ILE A 152 56.39 -22.86 -36.83
N ALA A 153 56.28 -22.19 -37.98
CA ALA A 153 56.85 -22.70 -39.23
C ALA A 153 58.38 -22.86 -39.14
N ASP A 154 59.10 -21.86 -38.62
CA ASP A 154 60.56 -21.96 -38.40
C ASP A 154 60.96 -23.03 -37.36
N GLN A 155 60.21 -23.18 -36.25
CA GLN A 155 60.47 -24.24 -35.27
C GLN A 155 60.14 -25.64 -35.81
N SER A 156 59.08 -25.77 -36.61
CA SER A 156 58.69 -27.05 -37.22
C SER A 156 59.77 -27.55 -38.18
N ALA A 157 60.49 -26.67 -38.89
CA ALA A 157 61.61 -27.06 -39.74
C ALA A 157 62.79 -27.66 -38.94
N GLN A 158 63.02 -27.23 -37.69
CA GLN A 158 64.04 -27.81 -36.81
C GLN A 158 63.58 -29.08 -36.08
N GLN A 159 62.28 -29.25 -35.82
CA GLN A 159 61.79 -30.42 -35.07
C GLN A 159 61.58 -31.68 -35.92
N HIS A 160 61.45 -31.55 -37.26
CA HIS A 160 61.36 -32.72 -38.17
C HIS A 160 62.66 -33.55 -38.24
N GLN A 161 63.81 -33.05 -37.76
CA GLN A 161 65.03 -33.86 -37.63
C GLN A 161 65.11 -34.66 -36.31
N ALA A 162 64.26 -34.38 -35.31
CA ALA A 162 64.26 -35.08 -34.03
C ALA A 162 63.09 -36.06 -33.84
N ALA A 163 62.05 -36.02 -34.69
CA ALA A 163 60.81 -36.78 -34.48
C ALA A 163 60.75 -38.18 -35.14
N ASN A 164 61.80 -38.63 -35.86
CA ASN A 164 61.79 -39.94 -36.52
C ASN A 164 62.26 -41.11 -35.61
N GLN A 165 62.38 -40.92 -34.29
CA GLN A 165 62.87 -41.95 -33.36
C GLN A 165 61.90 -42.40 -32.25
N ASN A 166 60.78 -41.70 -31.98
CA ASN A 166 59.96 -41.97 -30.79
C ASN A 166 58.48 -42.28 -31.08
N ALA A 167 58.17 -42.94 -32.21
CA ALA A 167 56.80 -43.24 -32.65
C ALA A 167 56.18 -44.53 -32.08
N ALA A 168 56.66 -45.09 -30.96
CA ALA A 168 56.21 -46.43 -30.50
C ALA A 168 55.55 -46.51 -29.11
N THR A 169 55.39 -45.44 -28.34
CA THR A 169 54.87 -45.56 -26.95
C THR A 169 54.05 -44.35 -26.50
N GLN A 170 52.83 -44.19 -27.03
CA GLN A 170 51.77 -43.41 -26.35
C GLN A 170 50.41 -43.62 -27.03
N GLN A 171 49.88 -44.84 -26.94
CA GLN A 171 48.57 -45.18 -27.49
C GLN A 171 47.58 -45.71 -26.44
N ASP A 172 47.88 -45.59 -25.13
CA ASP A 172 47.08 -46.19 -24.06
C ASP A 172 46.43 -45.20 -23.05
N ALA A 173 46.43 -43.88 -23.29
CA ALA A 173 45.94 -42.92 -22.29
C ALA A 173 44.78 -42.01 -22.73
N ILE A 174 43.98 -42.43 -23.72
CA ILE A 174 42.81 -41.66 -24.21
C ILE A 174 41.53 -42.52 -24.07
N ALA A 175 41.16 -42.88 -22.84
CA ALA A 175 39.91 -43.62 -22.59
C ALA A 175 39.21 -43.34 -21.25
N GLN A 176 39.54 -42.26 -20.53
CA GLN A 176 39.05 -42.05 -19.15
C GLN A 176 38.55 -40.65 -18.79
N ASN A 177 38.14 -39.81 -19.75
CA ASN A 177 37.53 -38.51 -19.37
C ASN A 177 36.35 -38.10 -20.25
N SER A 178 35.34 -38.95 -20.29
CA SER A 178 34.04 -38.66 -20.91
C SER A 178 32.91 -39.13 -20.02
N GLN A 179 32.92 -38.72 -18.74
CA GLN A 179 31.78 -38.89 -17.81
C GLN A 179 31.75 -37.74 -16.81
N ALA A 180 31.04 -36.66 -17.17
CA ALA A 180 30.28 -35.76 -16.30
C ALA A 180 29.94 -34.46 -17.05
N LEU A 181 29.09 -34.56 -18.08
CA LEU A 181 28.28 -33.43 -18.52
C LEU A 181 26.91 -33.64 -17.89
N ASP A 182 26.88 -33.43 -16.58
CA ASP A 182 25.64 -33.17 -15.86
C ASP A 182 25.09 -31.86 -16.41
N THR A 183 23.85 -31.95 -16.88
CA THR A 183 22.99 -30.87 -17.33
C THR A 183 22.98 -29.71 -16.33
N LEU A 184 23.92 -28.77 -16.48
CA LEU A 184 23.68 -27.39 -16.06
C LEU A 184 22.73 -26.79 -17.09
N GLU A 185 21.45 -27.04 -16.86
CA GLU A 185 20.36 -26.20 -17.31
C GLU A 185 20.70 -24.78 -16.84
N ILE A 186 21.28 -23.96 -17.73
CA ILE A 186 21.49 -22.53 -17.50
C ILE A 186 20.08 -21.95 -17.43
N PRO A 187 19.56 -21.59 -16.23
CA PRO A 187 18.24 -20.99 -16.17
C PRO A 187 18.29 -19.68 -16.99
N PRO A 188 17.19 -19.28 -17.64
CA PRO A 188 17.14 -18.01 -18.35
C PRO A 188 17.60 -16.91 -17.41
N ALA A 189 18.60 -16.13 -17.83
CA ALA A 189 19.15 -15.02 -17.06
C ALA A 189 18.08 -13.91 -16.96
N GLY A 190 17.14 -14.09 -16.04
CA GLY A 190 16.22 -13.06 -15.61
C GLY A 190 16.98 -11.98 -14.83
N GLN A 191 16.45 -10.76 -14.86
CA GLN A 191 17.00 -9.67 -14.05
C GLN A 191 16.73 -9.98 -12.57
N GLN A 192 17.71 -9.75 -11.71
CA GLN A 192 17.60 -10.05 -10.29
C GLN A 192 17.36 -8.77 -9.47
N ILE A 193 16.50 -8.87 -8.48
CA ILE A 193 16.27 -7.83 -7.46
C ILE A 193 16.40 -8.41 -6.06
N SER A 194 16.99 -7.63 -5.15
CA SER A 194 16.97 -7.87 -3.71
C SER A 194 16.32 -6.70 -3.00
N GLY A 195 15.43 -6.99 -2.05
CA GLY A 195 14.68 -5.97 -1.33
C GLY A 195 13.89 -6.53 -0.14
N ASP A 196 13.13 -5.67 0.51
CA ASP A 196 12.21 -6.03 1.60
C ASP A 196 10.78 -6.09 1.06
N VAL A 197 10.02 -7.11 1.47
CA VAL A 197 8.62 -7.31 1.06
C VAL A 197 7.74 -6.30 1.77
N LEU A 198 6.96 -5.53 1.01
CA LEU A 198 5.94 -4.64 1.56
C LEU A 198 4.61 -5.37 1.75
N SER A 199 4.23 -6.17 0.76
CA SER A 199 3.05 -7.03 0.80
C SER A 199 3.23 -8.20 -0.16
N ALA A 200 2.63 -9.34 0.19
CA ALA A 200 2.68 -10.54 -0.60
C ALA A 200 1.30 -11.20 -0.66
N SER A 201 0.96 -11.71 -1.83
CA SER A 201 -0.28 -12.45 -2.08
C SER A 201 0.02 -13.63 -3.01
N ALA A 202 -1.01 -14.43 -3.32
CA ALA A 202 -0.88 -15.56 -4.23
C ALA A 202 -0.48 -15.17 -5.66
N GLN A 203 -0.75 -13.94 -6.09
CA GLN A 203 -0.58 -13.50 -7.50
C GLN A 203 0.39 -12.34 -7.66
N GLU A 204 0.75 -11.66 -6.58
CA GLU A 204 1.60 -10.48 -6.62
C GLU A 204 2.44 -10.35 -5.36
N VAL A 205 3.68 -9.89 -5.56
CA VAL A 205 4.60 -9.52 -4.48
C VAL A 205 5.09 -8.11 -4.74
N LEU A 206 4.94 -7.25 -3.74
CA LEU A 206 5.38 -5.88 -3.78
C LEU A 206 6.68 -5.74 -2.99
N VAL A 207 7.72 -5.25 -3.66
CA VAL A 207 9.07 -5.21 -3.15
C VAL A 207 9.54 -3.77 -3.03
N SER A 208 10.13 -3.43 -1.89
CA SER A 208 10.85 -2.17 -1.71
C SER A 208 12.35 -2.39 -1.80
N GLN A 209 13.02 -1.58 -2.61
CA GLN A 209 14.47 -1.50 -2.66
C GLN A 209 14.90 -0.15 -2.06
N ARG A 210 16.00 -0.14 -1.29
CA ARG A 210 16.46 0.97 -0.43
C ARG A 210 16.42 2.36 -1.12
N GLY A 211 15.27 3.04 -1.05
CA GLY A 211 15.07 4.38 -1.62
C GLY A 211 14.59 4.44 -3.08
N GLU A 212 14.25 3.30 -3.69
CA GLU A 212 13.75 3.20 -5.06
C GLU A 212 12.22 2.93 -5.11
N PRO A 213 11.55 3.21 -6.24
CA PRO A 213 10.12 2.97 -6.39
C PRO A 213 9.77 1.49 -6.14
N GLN A 214 8.62 1.28 -5.49
CA GLN A 214 8.07 -0.04 -5.20
C GLN A 214 7.92 -0.85 -6.50
N LEU A 215 8.47 -2.07 -6.50
CA LEU A 215 8.42 -2.98 -7.64
C LEU A 215 7.28 -3.99 -7.44
N ARG A 216 6.35 -4.05 -8.40
CA ARG A 216 5.27 -5.04 -8.41
C ARG A 216 5.67 -6.23 -9.27
N LEU A 217 5.87 -7.38 -8.65
CA LEU A 217 6.18 -8.63 -9.32
C LEU A 217 4.91 -9.50 -9.40
N LYS A 218 4.53 -9.93 -10.60
CA LYS A 218 3.47 -10.91 -10.81
C LYS A 218 4.00 -12.33 -10.58
N VAL A 219 3.24 -13.10 -9.83
CA VAL A 219 3.53 -14.51 -9.55
C VAL A 219 2.67 -15.36 -10.48
N GLY A 220 3.33 -16.06 -11.39
CA GLY A 220 2.70 -16.98 -12.33
C GLY A 220 2.76 -18.44 -11.85
N PRO A 221 2.08 -19.36 -12.56
CA PRO A 221 2.11 -20.79 -12.24
C PRO A 221 3.49 -21.43 -12.41
N THR A 222 4.39 -20.79 -13.16
CA THR A 222 5.77 -21.22 -13.38
C THR A 222 6.75 -20.56 -12.42
N THR A 223 6.30 -19.66 -11.54
CA THR A 223 7.17 -18.98 -10.58
C THR A 223 7.58 -19.94 -9.47
N GLN A 224 8.88 -20.12 -9.29
CA GLN A 224 9.40 -20.95 -8.21
C GLN A 224 9.57 -20.12 -6.93
N VAL A 225 8.77 -20.39 -5.90
CA VAL A 225 8.83 -19.68 -4.62
C VAL A 225 9.45 -20.56 -3.54
N LYS A 226 10.43 -20.00 -2.81
CA LYS A 226 11.04 -20.60 -1.63
C LYS A 226 10.97 -19.62 -0.47
N VAL A 227 10.61 -20.12 0.72
CA VAL A 227 10.65 -19.38 1.99
C VAL A 227 11.56 -20.17 2.93
N ASP A 228 12.61 -19.53 3.44
CA ASP A 228 13.61 -20.14 4.32
C ASP A 228 14.20 -21.44 3.75
N GLY A 229 14.43 -21.44 2.42
CA GLY A 229 14.97 -22.58 1.66
C GLY A 229 13.96 -23.70 1.35
N ARG A 230 12.71 -23.62 1.80
CA ARG A 230 11.65 -24.60 1.53
C ARG A 230 10.70 -24.10 0.44
N PHE A 231 10.22 -24.99 -0.42
CA PHE A 231 9.20 -24.64 -1.40
C PHE A 231 7.92 -24.20 -0.68
N ALA A 232 7.42 -23.04 -1.06
CA ALA A 232 6.26 -22.41 -0.45
C ALA A 232 5.47 -21.65 -1.52
N SER A 233 4.34 -21.05 -1.15
CA SER A 233 3.59 -20.17 -2.04
C SER A 233 3.97 -18.70 -1.80
N ALA A 234 3.68 -17.82 -2.75
CA ALA A 234 3.90 -16.39 -2.56
C ALA A 234 3.05 -15.79 -1.43
N ALA A 235 1.93 -16.43 -1.06
CA ALA A 235 1.09 -16.01 0.07
C ALA A 235 1.73 -16.34 1.44
N ASP A 236 2.71 -17.25 1.49
CA ASP A 236 3.42 -17.61 2.73
C ASP A 236 4.59 -16.65 3.04
N ILE A 237 4.88 -15.71 2.13
CA ILE A 237 5.95 -14.72 2.31
C ILE A 237 5.45 -13.66 3.30
N GLN A 238 6.21 -13.48 4.39
CA GLN A 238 5.87 -12.47 5.40
C GLN A 238 6.25 -11.05 4.94
N GLU A 239 5.42 -10.08 5.31
CA GLU A 239 5.74 -8.67 5.16
C GLU A 239 6.98 -8.31 6.00
N GLY A 240 7.90 -7.55 5.43
CA GLY A 240 9.21 -7.24 6.02
C GLY A 240 10.25 -8.34 5.87
N ALA A 241 9.92 -9.49 5.25
CA ALA A 241 10.90 -10.50 4.89
C ALA A 241 11.87 -9.96 3.82
N GLN A 242 13.12 -10.43 3.89
CA GLN A 242 14.11 -10.09 2.88
C GLN A 242 13.99 -11.07 1.73
N ILE A 243 13.93 -10.57 0.50
CA ILE A 243 13.80 -11.42 -0.68
C ILE A 243 14.92 -11.21 -1.69
N ARG A 244 15.15 -12.26 -2.46
CA ARG A 244 15.89 -12.25 -3.73
C ARG A 244 14.98 -12.84 -4.80
N ALA A 245 14.55 -12.02 -5.74
CA ALA A 245 13.70 -12.45 -6.84
C ALA A 245 14.43 -12.29 -8.18
N SER A 246 14.23 -13.23 -9.09
CA SER A 246 14.53 -13.05 -10.51
C SER A 246 13.23 -12.83 -11.27
N TYR A 247 13.22 -11.89 -12.21
CA TYR A 247 12.06 -11.54 -12.99
C TYR A 247 12.41 -11.32 -14.47
N THR A 248 11.38 -11.40 -15.30
CA THR A 248 11.44 -11.03 -16.71
C THR A 248 10.39 -9.97 -17.01
N VAL A 249 10.63 -9.19 -18.05
CA VAL A 249 9.64 -8.21 -18.53
C VAL A 249 8.73 -8.93 -19.52
N GLY A 250 7.45 -9.06 -19.18
CA GLY A 250 6.46 -9.68 -20.05
C GLY A 250 6.31 -8.90 -21.36
N SER A 251 6.49 -9.57 -22.50
CA SER A 251 6.57 -8.95 -23.82
C SER A 251 5.29 -8.22 -24.29
N ARG A 252 4.17 -8.36 -23.57
CA ARG A 252 2.85 -7.79 -23.95
C ARG A 252 2.42 -6.57 -23.13
N SER A 253 2.83 -6.44 -21.87
CA SER A 253 2.31 -5.41 -20.95
C SER A 253 3.39 -4.61 -20.24
N GLY A 254 4.67 -4.99 -20.37
CA GLY A 254 5.75 -4.39 -19.58
C GLY A 254 5.67 -4.75 -18.10
N GLU A 255 4.76 -5.66 -17.71
CA GLU A 255 4.66 -6.14 -16.34
C GLU A 255 5.83 -7.07 -16.01
N LEU A 256 6.27 -7.01 -14.76
CA LEU A 256 7.41 -7.78 -14.27
C LEU A 256 6.89 -9.12 -13.76
N GLU A 257 7.22 -10.20 -14.46
CA GLU A 257 6.83 -11.55 -14.09
C GLU A 257 7.98 -12.24 -13.35
N ALA A 258 7.69 -12.76 -12.15
CA ALA A 258 8.66 -13.44 -11.32
C ALA A 258 8.97 -14.83 -11.89
N LEU A 259 10.25 -15.16 -12.01
CA LEU A 259 10.74 -16.48 -12.39
C LEU A 259 11.06 -17.31 -11.15
N ARG A 260 11.77 -16.71 -10.19
CA ARG A 260 12.10 -17.32 -8.89
C ARG A 260 12.01 -16.26 -7.81
N ILE A 261 11.47 -16.64 -6.65
CA ILE A 261 11.44 -15.80 -5.44
C ILE A 261 12.03 -16.64 -4.30
N ASP A 262 13.10 -16.15 -3.68
CA ASP A 262 13.67 -16.72 -2.48
C ASP A 262 13.50 -15.70 -1.34
N ALA A 263 12.67 -16.04 -0.37
CA ALA A 263 12.35 -15.22 0.78
C ALA A 263 13.02 -15.78 2.04
N THR A 264 13.62 -14.89 2.82
CA THR A 264 14.16 -15.20 4.14
C THR A 264 13.34 -14.42 5.16
N SER A 265 12.61 -15.14 6.01
CA SER A 265 11.85 -14.55 7.09
C SER A 265 12.82 -13.86 8.04
N ARG A 266 12.60 -12.59 8.37
CA ARG A 266 13.32 -12.00 9.50
C ARG A 266 12.73 -12.63 10.76
N ALA A 267 13.49 -13.51 11.41
CA ALA A 267 13.14 -13.98 12.73
C ALA A 267 12.87 -12.75 13.62
N GLN A 268 11.61 -12.53 13.94
CA GLN A 268 11.21 -11.52 14.90
C GLN A 268 11.89 -11.90 16.22
N PRO A 269 12.69 -11.01 16.85
CA PRO A 269 13.13 -11.25 18.21
C PRO A 269 11.87 -11.53 19.03
N ALA A 270 11.83 -12.70 19.69
CA ALA A 270 10.74 -13.05 20.57
C ALA A 270 10.47 -11.87 21.49
N ALA A 271 9.24 -11.36 21.47
CA ALA A 271 8.81 -10.37 22.44
C ALA A 271 9.21 -10.86 23.84
N PRO A 272 9.83 -10.04 24.71
CA PRO A 272 10.08 -10.45 26.08
C PRO A 272 8.75 -10.88 26.69
N ALA A 273 8.75 -12.06 27.32
CA ALA A 273 7.58 -12.61 27.98
C ALA A 273 6.92 -11.52 28.87
N PRO A 274 5.59 -11.42 28.91
CA PRO A 274 4.93 -10.56 29.88
C PRO A 274 5.41 -10.99 31.26
N VAL A 275 5.94 -10.04 32.03
CA VAL A 275 6.27 -10.23 33.43
C VAL A 275 5.02 -10.74 34.14
N GLU A 276 5.05 -12.01 34.53
CA GLU A 276 4.12 -12.62 35.47
C GLU A 276 4.22 -11.79 36.75
N SER A 277 3.33 -10.80 36.85
CA SER A 277 3.19 -9.97 38.02
C SER A 277 2.67 -10.90 39.10
N GLY A 278 3.58 -11.32 39.98
CA GLY A 278 3.31 -12.22 41.08
C GLY A 278 2.06 -11.80 41.84
N GLU A 279 1.02 -12.61 41.64
CA GLU A 279 -0.22 -12.59 42.38
C GLU A 279 0.14 -12.84 43.85
N SER A 280 0.25 -11.75 44.62
CA SER A 280 0.44 -11.79 46.05
C SER A 280 -0.82 -12.35 46.69
N SER A 281 -0.75 -13.61 47.13
CA SER A 281 -1.75 -14.24 47.99
C SER A 281 -1.97 -13.42 49.26
N PRO A 282 -3.21 -13.05 49.61
CA PRO A 282 -3.51 -12.46 50.91
C PRO A 282 -3.56 -13.56 51.99
N GLY A 283 -2.50 -13.63 52.81
CA GLY A 283 -2.45 -14.43 54.03
C GLY A 283 -3.09 -13.71 55.21
N VAL A 284 -4.09 -14.35 55.78
CA VAL A 284 -5.01 -13.93 56.85
C VAL A 284 -4.29 -13.63 58.19
N PRO A 285 -4.68 -12.60 58.96
CA PRO A 285 -4.23 -12.43 60.34
C PRO A 285 -5.01 -13.34 61.31
N ARG A 286 -4.30 -13.93 62.29
CA ARG A 286 -4.84 -14.41 63.58
C ARG A 286 -4.01 -13.83 64.70
#